data_AF-F8F055-F1
#
_entry.id   AF-F8F055-F1
#
_cell.length_a   1.000
_cell.length_b   1.000
_cell.length_c   1.000
_cell.angle_alpha   90.00
_cell.angle_beta   90.00
_cell.angle_gamma   90.00
#
_symmetry.space_group_name_H-M   'P 1'
#
loop_
_entity.id
_entity.type
_entity.pdbx_description
1 polymer ?
#
loop_
_entity_poly.entity_id
_entity_poly.type
_entity_poly.pdbx_seq_one_letter_code
_entity_poly.pdbx_strand_id
1 'polypeptide(L)'
;MQFDLDEALLDQILFAMEDQDGEFLLDTQEGVISTLEEIEENGGDGEDDERYIPIPEWTSNDGFRLMEKFTTILRNPLVKTELANALDRGRGVFRAFKDTLTNHPAIERLWYTFKEREMKRAVLDWYNALREEWGLERIGEEPEETEDLILEDFRFRPGTVQDEEQARKLHHECIVELQTHFERNKGGPMPDIILRQSCPTWQFPGDISFVAETNRGDFAGYISAYQHKELLNIEALEIYTEYRGLGLAESLLIQLLHYIKDKNRDIRYVQISLPSLYDGFSRVLYRSGFEIYETQYLYTINKGLE
;
A
#
# COMPACT_ATOMS: atom_id res chain seq x y z
N MET A 1 -26.61 13.80 19.71
CA MET A 1 -25.46 14.61 20.19
C MET A 1 -24.42 14.72 19.10
N GLN A 2 -23.46 15.66 19.20
CA GLN A 2 -22.35 15.80 18.25
C GLN A 2 -21.05 15.62 19.03
N PHE A 3 -20.11 14.86 18.49
CA PHE A 3 -18.76 14.68 19.04
C PHE A 3 -17.73 14.71 17.91
N ASP A 4 -16.49 15.03 18.26
CA ASP A 4 -15.36 14.99 17.33
C ASP A 4 -14.64 13.65 17.46
N LEU A 5 -14.32 13.03 16.32
CA LEU A 5 -13.51 11.81 16.27
C LEU A 5 -12.03 12.20 16.29
N ASP A 6 -11.40 12.18 17.46
CA ASP A 6 -9.96 12.33 17.59
C ASP A 6 -9.22 10.98 17.54
N GLU A 7 -7.89 11.01 17.46
CA GLU A 7 -7.04 9.82 17.40
C GLU A 7 -7.26 8.88 18.61
N ALA A 8 -7.42 9.45 19.81
CA ALA A 8 -7.58 8.67 21.02
C ALA A 8 -8.92 7.93 21.07
N LEU A 9 -9.98 8.54 20.58
CA LEU A 9 -11.28 7.91 20.45
C LEU A 9 -11.30 6.88 19.31
N LEU A 10 -10.64 7.18 18.19
CA LEU A 10 -10.47 6.24 17.09
C LEU A 10 -9.80 4.95 17.56
N ASP A 11 -8.69 5.05 18.29
CA ASP A 11 -7.97 3.88 18.82
C ASP A 11 -8.80 3.07 19.82
N GLN A 12 -9.61 3.73 20.66
CA GLN A 12 -10.55 3.05 21.56
C GLN A 12 -11.62 2.27 20.78
N ILE A 13 -12.19 2.86 19.72
CA ILE A 13 -13.17 2.19 18.86
C ILE A 13 -12.53 1.00 18.16
N LEU A 14 -11.32 1.16 17.59
CA LEU A 14 -10.61 0.07 16.93
C LEU A 14 -10.35 -1.09 17.88
N PHE A 15 -9.92 -0.81 19.11
CA PHE A 15 -9.69 -1.83 20.13
C PHE A 15 -10.99 -2.58 20.47
N ALA A 16 -12.09 -1.85 20.69
CA ALA A 16 -13.39 -2.43 20.99
C ALA A 16 -13.94 -3.28 19.83
N MET A 17 -13.74 -2.85 18.58
CA MET A 17 -14.12 -3.63 17.39
C MET A 17 -13.39 -4.99 17.28
N GLU A 18 -12.19 -5.12 17.84
CA GLU A 18 -11.47 -6.40 17.82
C GLU A 18 -12.03 -7.41 18.82
N ASP A 19 -12.69 -6.95 19.88
CA ASP A 19 -13.36 -7.78 20.85
C ASP A 19 -14.79 -8.10 20.36
N GLN A 20 -14.95 -9.31 19.83
CA GLN A 20 -16.21 -9.76 19.22
C GLN A 20 -17.19 -10.36 20.25
N ASP A 21 -16.79 -10.45 21.51
CA ASP A 21 -17.59 -11.06 22.57
C ASP A 21 -18.30 -10.00 23.45
N GLY A 22 -17.86 -8.74 23.38
CA GLY A 22 -18.43 -7.62 24.16
C GLY A 22 -19.44 -6.76 23.40
N GLU A 23 -20.41 -6.21 24.14
CA GLU A 23 -21.34 -5.18 23.64
C GLU A 23 -20.82 -3.80 24.07
N PHE A 24 -20.27 -3.06 23.10
CA PHE A 24 -19.60 -1.77 23.34
C PHE A 24 -20.42 -0.59 22.85
N LEU A 25 -20.50 0.43 23.71
CA LEU A 25 -21.21 1.67 23.45
C LEU A 25 -20.26 2.85 23.65
N LEU A 26 -20.38 3.86 22.79
CA LEU A 26 -19.73 5.16 22.95
C LEU A 26 -20.57 6.05 23.86
N ASP A 27 -20.02 6.44 25.01
CA ASP A 27 -20.57 7.54 25.80
C ASP A 27 -20.18 8.87 25.16
N THR A 28 -21.14 9.54 24.53
CA THR A 28 -20.90 10.81 23.82
C THR A 28 -20.66 12.00 24.74
N GLN A 29 -20.93 11.89 26.05
CA GLN A 29 -20.65 12.96 27.02
C GLN A 29 -19.21 12.90 27.53
N GLU A 30 -18.74 11.70 27.84
CA GLU A 30 -17.40 11.47 28.40
C GLU A 30 -16.36 11.18 27.30
N GLY A 31 -16.80 10.81 26.08
CA GLY A 31 -15.92 10.52 24.95
C GLY A 31 -15.15 9.21 25.12
N VAL A 32 -15.75 8.21 25.76
CA VAL A 32 -15.12 6.92 26.08
C VAL A 32 -15.98 5.75 25.61
N ILE A 33 -15.33 4.64 25.32
CA ILE A 33 -16.02 3.37 25.05
C ILE A 33 -16.18 2.60 26.36
N SER A 34 -17.39 2.12 26.62
CA SER A 34 -17.72 1.28 27.77
C SER A 34 -18.56 0.09 27.34
N THR A 35 -18.50 -1.00 28.08
CA THR A 35 -19.40 -2.13 27.86
C THR A 35 -20.79 -1.81 28.41
N LEU A 36 -21.82 -2.48 27.89
CA LEU A 36 -23.17 -2.39 28.45
C LEU A 36 -23.19 -2.75 29.94
N GLU A 37 -22.45 -3.79 30.35
CA GLU A 37 -22.31 -4.20 31.75
C GLU A 37 -21.72 -3.08 32.63
N GLU A 38 -20.66 -2.40 32.18
CA GLU A 38 -20.04 -1.29 32.92
C GLU A 38 -20.98 -0.09 33.07
N ILE A 39 -21.81 0.19 32.06
CA ILE A 39 -22.80 1.27 32.09
C ILE A 39 -23.87 0.97 33.14
N GLU A 40 -24.42 -0.25 33.13
CA GLU A 40 -25.44 -0.69 34.08
C GLU A 40 -24.91 -0.71 35.53
N GLU A 41 -23.68 -1.19 35.74
CA GLU A 41 -23.04 -1.22 37.07
C GLU A 41 -22.84 0.17 37.67
N ASN A 42 -22.58 1.17 36.82
CA ASN A 42 -22.43 2.57 37.23
C ASN A 42 -23.79 3.31 37.36
N GLY A 43 -24.91 2.59 37.20
CA GLY A 43 -26.26 3.15 37.30
C GLY A 43 -26.70 3.96 36.08
N GLY A 44 -26.02 3.78 34.94
CA GLY A 44 -26.44 4.29 33.64
C GLY A 44 -27.54 3.44 33.01
N ASP A 45 -28.21 4.01 32.01
CA ASP A 45 -29.20 3.32 31.19
C ASP A 45 -28.62 3.14 29.78
N GLY A 46 -28.18 1.91 29.45
CA GLY A 46 -27.58 1.61 28.15
C GLY A 46 -28.55 1.70 26.97
N GLU A 47 -29.85 1.81 27.23
CA GLU A 47 -30.89 2.05 26.22
C GLU A 47 -31.09 3.57 25.94
N ASP A 48 -30.35 4.44 26.62
CA ASP A 48 -30.36 5.89 26.34
C ASP A 48 -29.61 6.20 25.03
N ASP A 49 -30.32 6.00 23.91
CA ASP A 49 -29.85 6.28 22.55
C ASP A 49 -29.43 7.75 22.34
N GLU A 50 -29.80 8.68 23.23
CA GLU A 50 -29.33 10.05 23.14
C GLU A 50 -27.87 10.16 23.58
N ARG A 51 -27.44 9.39 24.58
CA ARG A 51 -26.11 9.41 25.20
C ARG A 51 -25.17 8.31 24.68
N TYR A 52 -25.68 7.10 24.55
CA TYR A 52 -24.89 5.92 24.21
C TYR A 52 -25.12 5.54 22.75
N ILE A 53 -24.06 5.52 21.96
CA ILE A 53 -24.13 5.18 20.53
C ILE A 53 -23.40 3.85 20.31
N PRO A 54 -24.00 2.87 19.63
CA PRO A 54 -23.30 1.64 19.27
C PRO A 54 -22.14 1.93 18.32
N ILE A 55 -20.98 1.32 18.61
CA ILE A 55 -19.81 1.38 17.75
C ILE A 55 -20.03 0.56 16.47
N PRO A 56 -19.21 0.73 15.42
CA PRO A 56 -19.33 -0.09 14.21
C PRO A 56 -19.20 -1.58 14.53
N GLU A 57 -20.16 -2.39 14.05
CA GLU A 57 -20.06 -3.84 14.18
C GLU A 57 -18.86 -4.40 13.39
N TRP A 58 -18.12 -5.32 13.99
CA TRP A 58 -17.01 -6.00 13.35
C TRP A 58 -17.07 -7.51 13.58
N THR A 59 -17.68 -8.23 12.65
CA THR A 59 -17.96 -9.66 12.83
C THR A 59 -16.77 -10.54 12.45
N SER A 60 -16.79 -11.81 12.87
CA SER A 60 -15.84 -12.82 12.36
C SER A 60 -15.86 -12.93 10.83
N ASN A 61 -17.01 -12.67 10.19
CA ASN A 61 -17.13 -12.70 8.74
C ASN A 61 -16.38 -11.53 8.08
N ASP A 62 -16.42 -10.34 8.69
CA ASP A 62 -15.67 -9.17 8.22
C ASP A 62 -14.17 -9.40 8.38
N GLY A 63 -13.75 -9.98 9.51
CA GLY A 63 -12.38 -10.43 9.71
C GLY A 63 -11.91 -11.46 8.67
N PHE A 64 -12.77 -12.41 8.29
CA PHE A 64 -12.45 -13.40 7.24
C PHE A 64 -12.34 -12.74 5.85
N ARG A 65 -13.30 -11.89 5.48
CA ARG A 65 -13.28 -11.14 4.21
C ARG A 65 -12.05 -10.25 4.10
N LEU A 66 -11.62 -9.65 5.21
CA LEU A 66 -10.41 -8.87 5.29
C LEU A 66 -9.17 -9.73 4.95
N MET A 67 -9.07 -10.95 5.50
CA MET A 67 -8.00 -11.90 5.17
C MET A 67 -8.02 -12.31 3.69
N GLU A 68 -9.20 -12.56 3.11
CA GLU A 68 -9.35 -12.87 1.68
C GLU A 68 -8.90 -11.69 0.81
N LYS A 69 -9.33 -10.47 1.15
CA LYS A 69 -8.97 -9.25 0.44
C LYS A 69 -7.46 -9.03 0.48
N PHE A 70 -6.83 -9.16 1.66
CA PHE A 70 -5.38 -9.06 1.80
C PHE A 70 -4.64 -10.08 0.94
N THR A 71 -5.06 -11.35 0.99
CA THR A 71 -4.46 -12.44 0.19
C THR A 71 -4.58 -12.14 -1.31
N THR A 72 -5.70 -11.57 -1.74
CA THR A 72 -5.95 -11.23 -3.15
C THR A 72 -5.03 -10.12 -3.65
N ILE A 73 -4.82 -9.06 -2.86
CA ILE A 73 -3.98 -7.92 -3.24
C ILE A 73 -2.48 -8.20 -3.09
N LEU A 74 -2.11 -9.24 -2.32
CA LEU A 74 -0.72 -9.61 -2.10
C LEU A 74 -0.03 -9.95 -3.43
N ARG A 75 1.09 -9.28 -3.70
CA ARG A 75 1.86 -9.45 -4.93
C ARG A 75 2.88 -10.59 -4.85
N ASN A 76 3.26 -11.03 -3.66
CA ASN A 76 4.17 -12.16 -3.46
C ASN A 76 3.43 -13.49 -3.77
N PRO A 77 3.75 -14.21 -4.87
CA PRO A 77 2.98 -15.37 -5.29
C PRO A 77 3.15 -16.58 -4.35
N LEU A 78 4.32 -16.72 -3.71
CA LEU A 78 4.59 -17.81 -2.79
C LEU A 78 3.74 -17.66 -1.53
N VAL A 79 3.87 -16.52 -0.86
CA VAL A 79 3.14 -16.25 0.39
C VAL A 79 1.64 -16.14 0.13
N LYS A 80 1.23 -15.60 -1.02
CA LYS A 80 -0.18 -15.60 -1.46
C LYS A 80 -0.76 -17.01 -1.53
N THR A 81 -0.01 -17.96 -2.08
CA THR A 81 -0.45 -19.36 -2.17
C THR A 81 -0.54 -20.01 -0.79
N GLU A 82 0.43 -19.74 0.10
CA GLU A 82 0.40 -20.24 1.48
C GLU A 82 -0.78 -19.69 2.28
N LEU A 83 -1.05 -18.37 2.20
CA LEU A 83 -2.18 -17.73 2.86
C LEU A 83 -3.52 -18.21 2.28
N ALA A 84 -3.63 -18.38 0.97
CA ALA A 84 -4.82 -18.94 0.34
C ALA A 84 -5.12 -20.35 0.86
N ASN A 85 -4.10 -21.22 0.91
CA ASN A 85 -4.23 -22.56 1.47
C ASN A 85 -4.62 -22.54 2.96
N ALA A 86 -4.17 -21.55 3.72
CA ALA A 86 -4.55 -21.37 5.12
C ALA A 86 -6.04 -21.03 5.27
N LEU A 87 -6.59 -20.20 4.37
CA LEU A 87 -8.01 -19.83 4.32
C LEU A 87 -8.91 -20.98 3.86
N ASP A 88 -8.42 -21.87 2.99
CA ASP A 88 -9.18 -23.02 2.48
C ASP A 88 -9.37 -24.16 3.51
N ARG A 89 -8.69 -24.12 4.67
CA ARG A 89 -8.75 -25.19 5.70
C ARG A 89 -10.10 -25.30 6.41
N GLY A 90 -10.97 -24.29 6.31
CA GLY A 90 -12.28 -24.24 6.97
C GLY A 90 -12.20 -24.01 8.48
N ARG A 91 -11.92 -25.04 9.29
CA ARG A 91 -11.80 -24.88 10.76
C ARG A 91 -10.40 -24.41 11.15
N GLY A 92 -10.33 -23.36 11.98
CA GLY A 92 -9.07 -22.80 12.47
C GLY A 92 -8.34 -21.90 11.45
N VAL A 93 -9.06 -21.37 10.46
CA VAL A 93 -8.51 -20.50 9.40
C VAL A 93 -7.77 -19.28 9.96
N PHE A 94 -8.33 -18.61 10.96
CA PHE A 94 -7.70 -17.45 11.59
C PHE A 94 -6.33 -17.78 12.20
N ARG A 95 -6.25 -18.93 12.88
CA ARG A 95 -4.99 -19.40 13.47
C ARG A 95 -4.00 -19.81 12.41
N ALA A 96 -4.42 -20.58 11.41
CA ALA A 96 -3.56 -21.01 10.31
C ALA A 96 -3.01 -19.81 9.51
N PHE A 97 -3.83 -18.78 9.30
CA PHE A 97 -3.43 -17.54 8.65
C PHE A 97 -2.36 -16.81 9.46
N LYS A 98 -2.58 -16.60 10.77
CA LYS A 98 -1.58 -15.99 11.66
C LYS A 98 -0.29 -16.80 11.73
N ASP A 99 -0.38 -18.11 11.88
CA ASP A 99 0.78 -19.02 11.91
C ASP A 99 1.60 -18.92 10.60
N THR A 100 0.94 -18.69 9.47
CA THR A 100 1.61 -18.47 8.18
C THR A 100 2.34 -17.13 8.15
N LEU A 101 1.70 -16.06 8.65
CA LEU A 101 2.31 -14.74 8.74
C LEU A 101 3.55 -14.72 9.64
N THR A 102 3.57 -15.44 10.76
CA THR A 102 4.73 -15.52 11.66
C THR A 102 6.00 -16.00 10.96
N ASN A 103 5.87 -16.81 9.90
CA ASN A 103 7.03 -17.26 9.10
C ASN A 103 7.55 -16.20 8.12
N HIS A 104 6.80 -15.11 7.91
CA HIS A 104 7.09 -14.04 6.96
C HIS A 104 6.94 -12.65 7.60
N PRO A 105 7.90 -12.20 8.44
CA PRO A 105 7.77 -10.97 9.23
C PRO A 105 7.52 -9.69 8.42
N ALA A 106 7.96 -9.63 7.16
CA ALA A 106 7.66 -8.50 6.27
C ALA A 106 6.18 -8.50 5.84
N ILE A 107 5.61 -9.67 5.57
CA ILE A 107 4.20 -9.81 5.16
C ILE A 107 3.26 -9.69 6.36
N GLU A 108 3.68 -10.15 7.54
CA GLU A 108 2.95 -9.94 8.79
C GLU A 108 2.74 -8.45 9.08
N ARG A 109 3.78 -7.62 8.91
CA ARG A 109 3.65 -6.17 9.03
C ARG A 109 2.67 -5.59 8.02
N LEU A 110 2.75 -6.00 6.75
CA LEU A 110 1.78 -5.61 5.71
C LEU A 110 0.34 -5.97 6.10
N TRP A 111 0.14 -7.14 6.71
CA TRP A 111 -1.17 -7.57 7.17
C TRP A 111 -1.71 -6.65 8.25
N TYR A 112 -0.93 -6.34 9.28
CA TYR A 112 -1.36 -5.47 10.37
C TYR A 112 -1.71 -4.06 9.89
N THR A 113 -0.88 -3.46 9.04
CA THR A 113 -1.15 -2.16 8.43
C THR A 113 -2.40 -2.19 7.54
N PHE A 114 -2.54 -3.23 6.72
CA PHE A 114 -3.74 -3.39 5.89
C PHE A 114 -5.00 -3.53 6.74
N LYS A 115 -4.93 -4.33 7.81
CA LYS A 115 -6.04 -4.53 8.74
C LYS A 115 -6.43 -3.22 9.42
N GLU A 116 -5.47 -2.52 10.01
CA GLU A 116 -5.70 -1.25 10.69
C GLU A 116 -6.36 -0.23 9.76
N ARG A 117 -5.85 -0.09 8.52
CA ARG A 117 -6.41 0.82 7.53
C ARG A 117 -7.86 0.50 7.19
N GLU A 118 -8.19 -0.78 6.98
CA GLU A 118 -9.55 -1.19 6.62
C GLU A 118 -10.51 -1.06 7.80
N MET A 119 -10.04 -1.27 9.03
CA MET A 119 -10.83 -1.01 10.24
C MET A 119 -11.05 0.50 10.45
N LYS A 120 -10.01 1.34 10.32
CA LYS A 120 -10.11 2.80 10.37
C LYS A 120 -11.12 3.32 9.35
N ARG A 121 -11.10 2.78 8.14
CA ARG A 121 -12.10 3.10 7.11
C ARG A 121 -13.53 2.77 7.55
N ALA A 122 -13.76 1.63 8.19
CA ALA A 122 -15.08 1.28 8.70
C ALA A 122 -15.56 2.26 9.80
N VAL A 123 -14.66 2.69 10.68
CA VAL A 123 -14.96 3.73 11.69
C VAL A 123 -15.28 5.06 11.02
N LEU A 124 -14.50 5.48 10.01
CA LEU A 124 -14.77 6.72 9.27
C LEU A 124 -16.10 6.66 8.50
N ASP A 125 -16.45 5.52 7.93
CA ASP A 125 -17.73 5.32 7.24
C ASP A 125 -18.90 5.42 8.23
N TRP A 126 -18.78 4.81 9.42
CA TRP A 126 -19.74 4.95 10.51
C TRP A 126 -19.87 6.39 11.01
N TYR A 127 -18.74 7.06 11.27
CA TYR A 127 -18.76 8.44 11.75
C TYR A 127 -19.35 9.39 10.71
N ASN A 128 -19.09 9.16 9.42
CA ASN A 128 -19.71 9.91 8.33
C ASN A 128 -21.23 9.69 8.26
N ALA A 129 -21.73 8.49 8.57
CA ALA A 129 -23.17 8.24 8.65
C ALA A 129 -23.81 9.05 9.79
N LEU A 130 -23.18 9.08 10.97
CA LEU A 130 -23.62 9.91 12.09
C LEU A 130 -23.62 11.41 11.74
N ARG A 131 -22.58 11.88 11.05
CA ARG A 131 -22.49 13.26 10.58
C ARG A 131 -23.60 13.63 9.60
N GLU A 132 -23.97 12.71 8.71
CA GLU A 132 -25.09 12.89 7.78
C GLU A 132 -26.42 13.02 8.53
N GLU A 133 -26.65 12.20 9.57
CA GLU A 133 -27.80 12.33 10.46
C GLU A 133 -27.83 13.67 11.20
N TRP A 134 -26.66 14.21 11.56
CA TRP A 134 -26.52 15.53 12.17
C TRP A 134 -26.61 16.69 11.18
N GLY A 135 -26.73 16.41 9.87
CA GLY A 135 -26.76 17.42 8.81
C GLY A 135 -25.42 18.10 8.54
N LEU A 136 -24.30 17.46 8.93
CA LEU A 136 -22.94 17.94 8.68
C LEU A 136 -22.38 17.39 7.37
N GLU A 137 -21.41 18.10 6.80
CA GLU A 137 -20.66 17.60 5.66
C GLU A 137 -19.79 16.39 6.05
N ARG A 138 -19.67 15.44 5.12
CA ARG A 138 -18.79 14.27 5.26
C ARG A 138 -17.34 14.71 5.34
N ILE A 139 -16.57 14.05 6.19
CA ILE A 139 -15.11 14.17 6.21
C ILE A 139 -14.59 13.38 5.00
N GLY A 140 -13.72 13.99 4.21
CA GLY A 140 -13.04 13.30 3.11
C GLY A 140 -12.16 12.17 3.63
N GLU A 141 -11.79 11.20 2.77
CA GLU A 141 -10.80 10.18 3.15
C GLU A 141 -9.50 10.89 3.59
N GLU A 142 -9.12 10.78 4.87
CA GLU A 142 -7.84 11.30 5.33
C GLU A 142 -6.69 10.61 4.59
N PRO A 143 -5.62 11.35 4.21
CA PRO A 143 -4.47 10.76 3.54
C PRO A 143 -3.77 9.72 4.44
N GLU A 144 -3.12 8.75 3.78
CA GLU A 144 -2.62 7.47 4.31
C GLU A 144 -1.53 7.59 5.41
N GLU A 145 -1.88 7.95 6.66
CA GLU A 145 -0.91 8.09 7.76
C GLU A 145 -0.22 6.78 8.20
N THR A 146 -0.84 5.61 7.96
CA THR A 146 -0.25 4.31 8.34
C THR A 146 0.93 3.89 7.45
N GLU A 147 1.09 4.50 6.26
CA GLU A 147 2.28 4.26 5.42
C GLU A 147 3.54 4.88 6.05
N ASP A 148 3.42 5.98 6.79
CA ASP A 148 4.55 6.70 7.38
C ASP A 148 5.26 5.92 8.49
N LEU A 149 4.53 5.15 9.32
CA LEU A 149 5.12 4.35 10.41
C LEU A 149 6.06 3.25 9.91
N ILE A 150 5.82 2.67 8.73
CA ILE A 150 6.70 1.63 8.16
C ILE A 150 7.95 2.26 7.53
N LEU A 151 7.82 3.47 6.99
CA LEU A 151 8.93 4.18 6.35
C LEU A 151 10.02 4.59 7.34
N GLU A 152 9.75 4.66 8.65
CA GLU A 152 10.75 4.90 9.70
C GLU A 152 11.87 3.85 9.74
N ASP A 153 11.58 2.64 9.26
CA ASP A 153 12.56 1.55 9.15
C ASP A 153 13.50 1.69 7.94
N PHE A 154 13.24 2.67 7.08
CA PHE A 154 13.96 2.90 5.83
C PHE A 154 14.62 4.27 5.80
N ARG A 155 15.77 4.32 5.15
CA ARG A 155 16.52 5.53 4.90
C ARG A 155 16.57 5.78 3.41
N PHE A 156 16.24 7.01 3.04
CA PHE A 156 16.32 7.48 1.67
C PHE A 156 17.56 8.37 1.54
N ARG A 157 18.44 8.02 0.62
CA ARG A 157 19.68 8.76 0.38
C ARG A 157 19.99 8.86 -1.12
N PRO A 158 20.83 9.82 -1.54
CA PRO A 158 21.34 9.84 -2.90
C PRO A 158 22.02 8.51 -3.25
N GLY A 159 21.78 8.03 -4.47
CA GLY A 159 22.43 6.85 -5.02
C GLY A 159 23.91 7.12 -5.31
N THR A 160 24.75 6.11 -5.11
CA THR A 160 26.20 6.22 -5.33
C THR A 160 26.69 5.08 -6.22
N VAL A 161 27.92 5.20 -6.74
CA VAL A 161 28.55 4.14 -7.54
C VAL A 161 28.71 2.82 -6.75
N GLN A 162 28.73 2.87 -5.42
CA GLN A 162 28.81 1.65 -4.59
C GLN A 162 27.53 0.81 -4.68
N ASP A 163 26.39 1.42 -4.99
CA ASP A 163 25.10 0.74 -5.08
C ASP A 163 24.86 0.11 -6.46
N GLU A 164 25.74 0.37 -7.45
CA GLU A 164 25.57 -0.07 -8.84
C GLU A 164 25.40 -1.59 -8.96
N GLU A 165 26.16 -2.37 -8.21
CA GLU A 165 26.07 -3.84 -8.28
C GLU A 165 24.71 -4.36 -7.82
N GLN A 166 24.18 -3.79 -6.73
CA GLN A 166 22.87 -4.16 -6.18
C GLN A 166 21.74 -3.68 -7.09
N ALA A 167 21.83 -2.44 -7.59
CA ALA A 167 20.89 -1.89 -8.55
C ALA A 167 20.86 -2.72 -9.84
N ARG A 168 22.02 -3.19 -10.33
CA ARG A 168 22.13 -4.04 -11.53
C ARG A 168 21.46 -5.39 -11.33
N LYS A 169 21.65 -5.97 -10.14
CA LYS A 169 21.02 -7.23 -9.78
C LYS A 169 19.49 -7.08 -9.74
N LEU A 170 18.98 -6.06 -9.05
CA LEU A 170 17.55 -5.78 -8.97
C LEU A 170 16.95 -5.49 -10.35
N HIS A 171 17.64 -4.71 -11.19
CA HIS A 171 17.21 -4.43 -12.55
C HIS A 171 17.09 -5.70 -13.38
N HIS A 172 18.09 -6.57 -13.32
CA HIS A 172 18.05 -7.86 -14.01
C HIS A 172 16.84 -8.70 -13.56
N GLU A 173 16.57 -8.77 -12.25
CA GLU A 173 15.41 -9.48 -11.71
C GLU A 173 14.08 -8.89 -12.22
N CYS A 174 13.95 -7.57 -12.28
CA CYS A 174 12.77 -6.89 -12.81
C CYS A 174 12.57 -7.15 -14.32
N ILE A 175 13.65 -7.17 -15.10
CA ILE A 175 13.59 -7.50 -16.53
C ILE A 175 13.16 -8.97 -16.74
N VAL A 176 13.70 -9.90 -15.96
CA VAL A 176 13.32 -11.32 -16.03
C VAL A 176 11.85 -11.51 -15.65
N GLU A 177 11.36 -10.81 -14.63
CA GLU A 177 9.93 -10.79 -14.23
C GLU A 177 9.05 -10.31 -15.39
N LEU A 178 9.42 -9.20 -16.03
CA LEU A 178 8.71 -8.62 -17.17
C LEU A 178 8.64 -9.59 -18.36
N GLN A 179 9.77 -10.19 -18.74
CA GLN A 179 9.86 -11.15 -19.84
C GLN A 179 9.01 -12.39 -19.56
N THR A 180 9.12 -12.95 -18.36
CA THR A 180 8.36 -14.14 -17.95
C THR A 180 6.85 -13.86 -18.00
N HIS A 181 6.42 -12.69 -17.52
CA HIS A 181 5.02 -12.28 -17.57
C HIS A 181 4.53 -12.07 -19.02
N PHE A 182 5.37 -11.49 -19.88
CA PHE A 182 5.06 -11.33 -21.30
C PHE A 182 4.88 -12.69 -21.98
N GLU A 183 5.83 -13.60 -21.79
CA GLU A 183 5.81 -14.95 -22.38
C GLU A 183 4.57 -15.72 -21.98
N ARG A 184 4.24 -15.73 -20.69
CA ARG A 184 3.05 -16.39 -20.16
C ARG A 184 1.76 -15.87 -20.78
N ASN A 185 1.67 -14.56 -21.03
CA ASN A 185 0.44 -13.94 -21.52
C ASN A 185 0.33 -13.92 -23.05
N LYS A 186 1.46 -13.92 -23.76
CA LYS A 186 1.51 -13.76 -25.23
C LYS A 186 1.88 -15.05 -25.97
N GLY A 187 2.35 -16.09 -25.27
CA GLY A 187 2.68 -17.40 -25.83
C GLY A 187 3.98 -17.41 -26.64
N GLY A 188 4.93 -16.53 -26.31
CA GLY A 188 6.23 -16.43 -26.96
C GLY A 188 7.13 -15.35 -26.36
N PRO A 189 8.44 -15.37 -26.65
CA PRO A 189 9.42 -14.46 -26.04
C PRO A 189 9.11 -13.00 -26.36
N MET A 190 9.42 -12.12 -25.40
CA MET A 190 9.31 -10.68 -25.59
C MET A 190 10.32 -10.22 -26.66
N PRO A 191 9.88 -9.56 -27.75
CA PRO A 191 10.80 -9.07 -28.77
C PRO A 191 11.82 -8.07 -28.20
N ASP A 192 13.09 -8.24 -28.55
CA ASP A 192 14.21 -7.39 -28.07
C ASP A 192 13.96 -5.89 -28.23
N ILE A 193 13.26 -5.49 -29.30
CA ILE A 193 12.96 -4.08 -29.56
C ILE A 193 12.01 -3.50 -28.51
N ILE A 194 11.04 -4.28 -28.03
CA ILE A 194 10.10 -3.85 -26.98
C ILE A 194 10.86 -3.76 -25.65
N LEU A 195 11.73 -4.72 -25.37
CA LEU A 195 12.61 -4.68 -24.20
C LEU A 195 13.51 -3.44 -24.20
N ARG A 196 14.16 -3.12 -25.32
CA ARG A 196 15.01 -1.92 -25.47
C ARG A 196 14.22 -0.62 -25.43
N GLN A 197 12.97 -0.61 -25.89
CA GLN A 197 12.10 0.56 -25.72
C GLN A 197 11.73 0.77 -24.24
N SER A 198 11.54 -0.31 -23.50
CA SER A 198 11.33 -0.24 -22.05
C SER A 198 12.61 0.09 -21.29
N CYS A 199 13.79 -0.24 -21.84
CA CYS A 199 15.08 -0.03 -21.18
C CYS A 199 16.22 0.16 -22.21
N PRO A 200 16.49 1.40 -22.68
CA PRO A 200 17.43 1.60 -23.80
C PRO A 200 18.89 1.41 -23.42
N THR A 201 19.28 1.77 -22.19
CA THR A 201 20.66 1.74 -21.70
C THR A 201 20.68 1.85 -20.18
N TRP A 202 20.29 0.80 -19.46
CA TRP A 202 20.32 0.83 -18.00
C TRP A 202 21.71 1.20 -17.47
N GLN A 203 21.77 2.28 -16.70
CA GLN A 203 22.96 2.76 -16.02
C GLN A 203 22.55 3.35 -14.66
N PHE A 204 23.40 3.14 -13.66
CA PHE A 204 23.23 3.66 -12.32
C PHE A 204 24.58 4.09 -11.74
N PRO A 205 24.66 5.21 -10.99
CA PRO A 205 23.62 6.22 -10.83
C PRO A 205 23.43 7.04 -12.12
N GLY A 206 22.22 7.55 -12.34
CA GLY A 206 21.92 8.53 -13.37
C GLY A 206 22.25 9.96 -12.92
N ASP A 207 21.74 10.95 -13.64
CA ASP A 207 21.93 12.37 -13.28
C ASP A 207 21.29 12.69 -11.92
N ILE A 208 20.16 12.05 -11.63
CA ILE A 208 19.48 12.12 -10.34
C ILE A 208 19.07 10.70 -9.94
N SER A 209 19.59 10.23 -8.81
CA SER A 209 19.25 8.91 -8.28
C SER A 209 19.11 8.92 -6.76
N PHE A 210 18.16 8.14 -6.26
CA PHE A 210 17.98 7.88 -4.83
C PHE A 210 17.87 6.38 -4.59
N VAL A 211 18.30 5.98 -3.39
CA VAL A 211 18.26 4.61 -2.89
C VAL A 211 17.45 4.59 -1.60
N ALA A 212 16.62 3.57 -1.46
CA ALA A 212 15.99 3.19 -0.22
C ALA A 212 16.80 2.02 0.38
N GLU A 213 17.23 2.16 1.63
CA GLU A 213 17.89 1.09 2.38
C GLU A 213 17.21 0.90 3.73
N THR A 214 17.28 -0.31 4.28
CA THR A 214 16.81 -0.56 5.65
C THR A 214 17.71 0.15 6.66
N ASN A 215 17.25 0.31 7.91
CA ASN A 215 18.08 0.80 9.01
C ASN A 215 19.35 -0.04 9.28
N ARG A 216 19.46 -1.24 8.71
CA ARG A 216 20.64 -2.12 8.77
C ARG A 216 21.61 -1.90 7.60
N GLY A 217 21.25 -1.05 6.63
CA GLY A 217 22.02 -0.78 5.42
C GLY A 217 21.75 -1.76 4.28
N ASP A 218 20.67 -2.56 4.36
CA ASP A 218 20.31 -3.46 3.26
C ASP A 218 19.60 -2.68 2.16
N PHE A 219 20.06 -2.83 0.91
CA PHE A 219 19.46 -2.17 -0.24
C PHE A 219 18.05 -2.70 -0.51
N ALA A 220 17.05 -1.81 -0.50
CA ALA A 220 15.64 -2.15 -0.67
C ALA A 220 15.08 -1.78 -2.05
N GLY A 221 15.64 -0.74 -2.67
CA GLY A 221 15.22 -0.29 -4.00
C GLY A 221 15.83 1.05 -4.38
N TYR A 222 15.57 1.49 -5.60
CA TYR A 222 16.12 2.75 -6.11
C TYR A 222 15.22 3.39 -7.17
N ILE A 223 15.46 4.68 -7.37
CA ILE A 223 14.98 5.45 -8.51
C ILE A 223 16.18 6.07 -9.22
N SER A 224 16.18 6.05 -10.54
CA SER A 224 17.24 6.63 -11.38
C SER A 224 16.65 7.35 -12.57
N ALA A 225 17.10 8.59 -12.79
CA ALA A 225 16.61 9.44 -13.85
C ALA A 225 17.74 10.20 -14.56
N TYR A 226 17.52 10.46 -15.85
CA TYR A 226 18.46 11.16 -16.75
C TYR A 226 17.83 12.42 -17.32
N GLN A 227 18.58 13.51 -17.29
CA GLN A 227 18.14 14.80 -17.79
C GLN A 227 18.54 14.97 -19.25
N HIS A 228 17.54 15.19 -20.11
CA HIS A 228 17.70 15.53 -21.51
C HIS A 228 17.15 16.94 -21.76
N LYS A 229 18.02 17.94 -21.60
CA LYS A 229 17.67 19.36 -21.63
C LYS A 229 16.64 19.68 -20.54
N GLU A 230 15.36 19.78 -20.91
CA GLU A 230 14.26 20.20 -20.06
C GLU A 230 13.36 19.03 -19.65
N LEU A 231 13.63 17.83 -20.17
CA LEU A 231 12.94 16.60 -19.82
C LEU A 231 13.82 15.78 -18.89
N LEU A 232 13.28 15.38 -17.74
CA LEU A 232 13.86 14.34 -16.90
C LEU A 232 13.14 13.02 -17.16
N ASN A 233 13.86 12.04 -17.67
CA ASN A 233 13.32 10.70 -17.92
C ASN A 233 13.71 9.78 -16.76
N ILE A 234 12.73 9.26 -16.03
CA ILE A 234 12.92 8.22 -15.02
C ILE A 234 13.07 6.89 -15.76
N GLU A 235 14.29 6.38 -15.80
CA GLU A 235 14.62 5.14 -16.51
C GLU A 235 14.35 3.90 -15.65
N ALA A 236 14.45 4.03 -14.33
CA ALA A 236 14.19 2.93 -13.41
C ALA A 236 13.58 3.45 -12.11
N LEU A 237 12.53 2.77 -11.67
CA LEU A 237 11.95 2.86 -10.34
C LEU A 237 11.64 1.44 -9.89
N GLU A 238 12.56 0.85 -9.11
CA GLU A 238 12.58 -0.58 -8.86
C GLU A 238 12.76 -0.88 -7.38
N ILE A 239 11.94 -1.78 -6.86
CA ILE A 239 11.93 -2.21 -5.47
C ILE A 239 12.03 -3.73 -5.43
N TYR A 240 12.89 -4.24 -4.54
CA TYR A 240 12.99 -5.68 -4.26
C TYR A 240 11.64 -6.25 -3.83
N THR A 241 11.33 -7.46 -4.28
CA THR A 241 9.98 -8.04 -4.16
C THR A 241 9.49 -8.12 -2.72
N GLU A 242 10.39 -8.40 -1.77
CA GLU A 242 10.16 -8.45 -0.33
C GLU A 242 9.78 -7.11 0.30
N TYR A 243 10.09 -5.98 -0.35
CA TYR A 243 9.78 -4.63 0.14
C TYR A 243 8.71 -3.90 -0.69
N ARG A 244 8.13 -4.57 -1.70
CA ARG A 244 7.03 -4.00 -2.50
C ARG A 244 5.76 -3.90 -1.65
N GLY A 245 5.01 -2.81 -1.84
CA GLY A 245 3.77 -2.54 -1.11
C GLY A 245 3.95 -1.78 0.20
N LEU A 246 5.18 -1.41 0.56
CA LEU A 246 5.53 -0.61 1.74
C LEU A 246 5.64 0.90 1.43
N GLY A 247 5.06 1.39 0.34
CA GLY A 247 5.19 2.81 -0.06
C GLY A 247 6.58 3.26 -0.54
N LEU A 248 7.60 2.39 -0.58
CA LEU A 248 8.99 2.78 -0.94
C LEU A 248 9.12 3.42 -2.33
N ALA A 249 8.39 2.90 -3.32
CA ALA A 249 8.44 3.44 -4.68
C ALA A 249 7.85 4.86 -4.75
N GLU A 250 6.75 5.10 -4.03
CA GLU A 250 6.13 6.41 -3.89
C GLU A 250 7.06 7.39 -3.16
N SER A 251 7.64 6.94 -2.04
CA SER A 251 8.61 7.73 -1.29
C SER A 251 9.82 8.14 -2.13
N LEU A 252 10.41 7.20 -2.89
CA LEU A 252 11.51 7.50 -3.80
C LEU A 252 11.11 8.51 -4.90
N LEU A 253 9.91 8.37 -5.46
CA LEU A 253 9.38 9.31 -6.44
C LEU A 253 9.22 10.71 -5.82
N ILE A 254 8.62 10.81 -4.64
CA ILE A 254 8.42 12.07 -3.91
C ILE A 254 9.77 12.74 -3.62
N GLN A 255 10.76 11.98 -3.15
CA GLN A 255 12.12 12.50 -2.90
C GLN A 255 12.75 13.08 -4.17
N LEU A 256 12.63 12.37 -5.31
CA LEU A 256 13.12 12.84 -6.59
C LEU A 256 12.39 14.14 -7.03
N LEU A 257 11.07 14.18 -6.93
CA LEU A 257 10.28 15.37 -7.30
C LEU A 257 10.60 16.58 -6.41
N HIS A 258 10.75 16.38 -5.10
CA HIS A 258 11.17 17.43 -4.17
C HIS A 258 12.56 17.95 -4.49
N TYR A 259 13.51 17.06 -4.77
CA TYR A 259 14.87 17.44 -5.16
C TYR A 259 14.89 18.34 -6.41
N ILE A 260 14.09 18.01 -7.43
CA ILE A 260 13.99 18.79 -8.66
C ILE A 260 13.37 20.16 -8.39
N LYS A 261 12.26 20.21 -7.65
CA LYS A 261 11.57 21.47 -7.30
C LYS A 261 12.46 22.43 -6.54
N ASP A 262 13.30 21.92 -5.64
CA ASP A 262 14.21 22.74 -4.83
C ASP A 262 15.45 23.19 -5.60
N LYS A 263 16.08 22.29 -6.37
CA LYS A 263 17.45 22.51 -6.86
C LYS A 263 17.61 22.67 -8.37
N ASN A 264 16.64 22.30 -9.19
CA ASN A 264 16.85 22.20 -10.64
C ASN A 264 15.78 22.95 -11.44
N ARG A 265 16.07 24.22 -11.77
CA ARG A 265 15.15 25.11 -12.51
C ARG A 265 15.11 24.84 -14.02
N ASP A 266 15.99 23.98 -14.54
CA ASP A 266 16.10 23.71 -15.97
C ASP A 266 15.17 22.57 -16.42
N ILE A 267 14.65 21.78 -15.48
CA ILE A 267 13.70 20.69 -15.77
C ILE A 267 12.28 21.26 -15.82
N ARG A 268 11.62 21.09 -16.97
CA ARG A 268 10.21 21.47 -17.19
C ARG A 268 9.26 20.28 -17.19
N TYR A 269 9.74 19.09 -17.58
CA TYR A 269 8.93 17.89 -17.72
C TYR A 269 9.60 16.71 -17.03
N VAL A 270 8.81 15.86 -16.39
CA VAL A 270 9.25 14.57 -15.85
C VAL A 270 8.43 13.48 -16.53
N GLN A 271 9.11 12.46 -17.03
CA GLN A 271 8.49 11.32 -17.69
C GLN A 271 8.92 10.02 -17.03
N ILE A 272 7.99 9.06 -16.97
CA ILE A 272 8.23 7.68 -16.59
C ILE A 272 7.39 6.78 -17.49
N SER A 273 7.96 5.65 -17.91
CA SER A 273 7.27 4.63 -18.70
C SER A 273 6.96 3.43 -17.81
N LEU A 274 5.68 3.08 -17.67
CA LEU A 274 5.24 1.94 -16.86
C LEU A 274 4.77 0.78 -17.75
N PRO A 275 5.39 -0.40 -17.66
CA PRO A 275 4.82 -1.62 -18.21
C PRO A 275 3.44 -1.93 -17.59
N SER A 276 2.51 -2.47 -18.37
CA SER A 276 1.14 -2.77 -17.91
C SER A 276 1.07 -3.75 -16.74
N LEU A 277 2.12 -4.56 -16.52
CA LEU A 277 2.25 -5.41 -15.33
C LEU A 277 2.20 -4.60 -14.03
N TYR A 278 2.71 -3.36 -14.07
CA TYR A 278 2.82 -2.48 -12.92
C TYR A 278 1.77 -1.35 -12.94
N ASP A 279 0.66 -1.53 -13.69
CA ASP A 279 -0.42 -0.54 -13.81
C ASP A 279 -1.01 -0.13 -12.44
N GLY A 280 -0.92 -0.99 -11.43
CA GLY A 280 -1.31 -0.64 -10.06
C GLY A 280 -0.56 0.58 -9.47
N PHE A 281 0.60 0.95 -10.01
CA PHE A 281 1.36 2.14 -9.61
C PHE A 281 0.84 3.43 -10.29
N SER A 282 -0.02 3.33 -11.31
CA SER A 282 -0.58 4.50 -12.02
C SER A 282 -1.31 5.45 -11.08
N ARG A 283 -1.99 4.93 -10.04
CA ARG A 283 -2.69 5.74 -9.03
C ARG A 283 -1.76 6.72 -8.30
N VAL A 284 -0.55 6.26 -7.95
CA VAL A 284 0.48 7.07 -7.30
C VAL A 284 0.95 8.18 -8.23
N LEU A 285 1.18 7.85 -9.51
CA LEU A 285 1.55 8.84 -10.52
C LEU A 285 0.48 9.93 -10.67
N TYR A 286 -0.80 9.55 -10.77
CA TYR A 286 -1.90 10.53 -10.87
C TYR A 286 -1.98 11.45 -9.64
N ARG A 287 -1.87 10.89 -8.42
CA ARG A 287 -1.85 11.69 -7.17
C ARG A 287 -0.65 12.63 -7.13
N SER A 288 0.48 12.23 -7.70
CA SER A 288 1.70 13.04 -7.83
C SER A 288 1.63 14.09 -8.96
N GLY A 289 0.51 14.17 -9.69
CA GLY A 289 0.28 15.13 -10.76
C GLY A 289 0.80 14.72 -12.15
N PHE A 290 1.14 13.45 -12.36
CA PHE A 290 1.44 12.94 -13.70
C PHE A 290 0.16 12.71 -14.49
N GLU A 291 0.25 12.89 -15.81
CA GLU A 291 -0.82 12.63 -16.77
C GLU A 291 -0.34 11.63 -17.83
N ILE A 292 -1.27 10.88 -18.43
CA ILE A 292 -0.92 10.02 -19.57
C ILE A 292 -0.65 10.90 -20.79
N TYR A 293 0.59 10.83 -21.29
CA TYR A 293 0.98 11.47 -22.54
C TYR A 293 0.89 10.52 -23.75
N GLU A 294 1.27 9.25 -23.59
CA GLU A 294 1.28 8.24 -24.67
C GLU A 294 0.79 6.87 -24.16
N THR A 295 0.03 6.16 -25.00
CA THR A 295 -0.40 4.78 -24.74
C THR A 295 0.06 3.86 -25.87
N GLN A 296 0.66 2.71 -25.51
CA GLN A 296 1.09 1.70 -26.47
C GLN A 296 0.15 0.50 -26.47
N TYR A 297 -0.21 0.02 -27.66
CA TYR A 297 -1.10 -1.12 -27.85
C TYR A 297 -0.38 -2.24 -28.61
N LEU A 298 -0.52 -3.47 -28.13
CA LEU A 298 0.06 -4.67 -28.75
C LEU A 298 -1.04 -5.67 -29.11
N TYR A 299 -1.18 -5.98 -30.41
CA TYR A 299 -2.09 -6.99 -30.92
C TYR A 299 -1.33 -8.25 -31.36
N THR A 300 -1.73 -9.42 -30.84
CA THR A 300 -1.12 -10.71 -31.18
C THR A 300 -1.84 -11.32 -32.39
N ILE A 301 -1.15 -11.35 -33.55
CA ILE A 301 -1.72 -11.90 -34.80
C ILE A 301 -1.69 -13.44 -34.78
N ASN A 302 -0.59 -14.04 -34.33
CA ASN A 302 -0.43 -15.49 -34.20
C ASN A 302 -0.02 -15.80 -32.76
N LYS A 303 -0.83 -16.56 -32.01
CA LYS A 303 -0.32 -17.28 -30.84
C LYS A 303 0.58 -18.39 -31.40
N GLY A 304 1.80 -18.55 -30.88
CA GLY A 304 2.70 -19.61 -31.33
C GLY A 304 1.99 -20.97 -31.38
N LEU A 305 2.34 -21.80 -32.37
CA LEU A 305 1.92 -23.20 -32.43
C LEU A 305 2.19 -23.85 -31.07
N GLU A 306 1.16 -24.52 -30.53
CA GLU A 306 1.23 -25.34 -29.31
C GLU A 306 2.41 -26.31 -29.31
#